data_AF-A0A5A7ZQY2-F1
#
_entry.id   AF-A0A5A7ZQY2-F1
#
_cell.length_a   1.000
_cell.length_b   1.000
_cell.length_c   1.000
_cell.angle_alpha   90.00
_cell.angle_beta   90.00
_cell.angle_gamma   90.00
#
_symmetry.space_group_name_H-M   'P 1'
#
loop_
_entity.id
_entity.type
_entity.pdbx_description
1 polymer ?
#
loop_
_entity_poly.entity_id
_entity_poly.type
_entity_poly.pdbx_seq_one_letter_code
_entity_poly.pdbx_strand_id
1 'polypeptide(L)'
;MSHPDGTIIITAPGGRVYTTKPDGALFFPQLAVPTREWGSIIVPPASAHRELAAPRRRRTRAQNLAYRIAHERALNRADIAADPPPF
;
A
#
# COMPACT_ATOMS: atom_id res chain seq x y z
N MET A 1 19.47 2.80 8.46
CA MET A 1 19.68 4.03 9.27
C MET A 1 19.27 5.23 8.44
N SER A 2 18.66 6.25 9.04
CA SER A 2 18.24 7.48 8.36
C SER A 2 18.88 8.69 9.01
N HIS A 3 19.20 9.70 8.21
CA HIS A 3 19.83 10.95 8.62
C HIS A 3 18.89 12.15 8.43
N PRO A 4 19.10 13.27 9.15
CA PRO A 4 18.25 14.46 9.06
C PRO A 4 18.26 15.14 7.69
N ASP A 5 19.32 14.96 6.91
CA ASP A 5 19.47 15.43 5.52
C ASP A 5 18.70 14.57 4.49
N GLY A 6 17.91 13.60 4.96
CA GLY A 6 17.15 12.68 4.12
C GLY A 6 17.95 11.51 3.56
N THR A 7 19.24 11.37 3.91
CA THR A 7 20.06 10.23 3.49
C THR A 7 19.57 8.94 4.17
N ILE A 8 19.38 7.89 3.38
CA ILE A 8 18.97 6.56 3.86
C ILE A 8 20.09 5.55 3.59
N ILE A 9 20.50 4.83 4.64
CA ILE A 9 21.44 3.71 4.58
C ILE A 9 20.66 2.40 4.81
N ILE A 10 20.72 1.49 3.84
CA ILE A 10 20.05 0.19 3.88
C ILE A 10 21.10 -0.92 3.82
N THR A 11 21.09 -1.81 4.81
CA THR A 11 21.88 -3.04 4.79
C THR A 11 21.00 -4.18 4.29
N ALA A 12 21.35 -4.74 3.13
CA ALA A 12 20.67 -5.92 2.59
C ALA A 12 21.01 -7.18 3.41
N PRO A 13 20.16 -8.23 3.37
CA PRO A 13 20.43 -9.48 4.09
C PRO A 13 21.79 -10.13 3.78
N GLY A 14 22.32 -9.91 2.57
CA GLY A 14 23.65 -10.36 2.16
C GLY A 14 24.81 -9.46 2.60
N GLY A 15 24.58 -8.50 3.51
CA GLY A 15 25.62 -7.61 4.06
C GLY A 15 25.98 -6.40 3.18
N ARG A 16 25.44 -6.28 1.97
CA ARG A 16 25.65 -5.10 1.11
C ARG A 16 24.99 -3.87 1.72
N VAL A 17 25.71 -2.75 1.73
CA VAL A 17 25.20 -1.46 2.21
C VAL A 17 24.92 -0.55 1.03
N TYR A 18 23.72 0.01 0.99
CA TYR A 18 23.27 0.96 -0.02
C TYR A 18 23.01 2.30 0.65
N THR A 19 23.57 3.38 0.08
CA THR A 19 23.34 4.75 0.55
C THR A 19 22.61 5.51 -0.54
N THR A 20 21.42 6.01 -0.22
CA THR A 20 20.58 6.78 -1.14
C THR A 20 20.39 8.19 -0.60
N LYS A 21 20.63 9.19 -1.44
CA LYS A 21 20.28 10.59 -1.18
C LYS A 21 19.03 10.96 -1.99
N PRO A 22 18.16 11.83 -1.48
CA PRO A 22 16.98 12.24 -2.23
C PRO A 22 17.37 13.16 -3.40
N ASP A 23 17.03 12.78 -4.64
CA ASP A 23 17.28 13.60 -5.83
C ASP A 23 16.60 14.97 -5.76
N GLY A 24 15.51 15.09 -5.00
CA GLY A 24 14.86 16.37 -4.72
C GLY A 24 15.82 17.41 -4.12
N ALA A 25 16.86 16.98 -3.39
CA ALA A 25 17.87 17.90 -2.87
C ALA A 25 18.72 18.55 -3.97
N LEU A 26 18.89 17.88 -5.12
CA LEU A 26 19.57 18.45 -6.29
C LEU A 26 18.70 19.50 -7.00
N PHE A 27 17.42 19.19 -7.17
CA PHE A 27 16.49 20.05 -7.91
C PHE A 27 15.93 21.22 -7.09
N PHE A 28 15.84 21.07 -5.77
CA PHE A 28 15.30 22.08 -4.85
C PHE A 28 16.23 22.32 -3.66
N PRO A 29 17.41 22.95 -3.85
CA PRO A 29 18.40 23.13 -2.80
C PRO A 29 17.88 23.89 -1.57
N GLN A 30 16.94 24.82 -1.78
CA GLN A 30 16.30 25.58 -0.70
C GLN A 30 15.44 24.71 0.23
N LEU A 31 14.91 23.59 -0.27
CA LEU A 31 14.12 22.61 0.49
C LEU A 31 14.97 21.46 1.02
N ALA A 32 16.25 21.38 0.62
CA ALA A 32 17.19 20.35 1.06
C ALA A 32 17.72 20.59 2.49
N VAL A 33 17.53 21.81 3.02
CA VAL A 33 17.95 22.16 4.38
C VAL A 33 16.92 21.59 5.37
N PRO A 34 17.33 20.74 6.32
CA PRO A 34 16.43 20.22 7.33
C PRO A 34 15.80 21.37 8.14
N THR A 35 14.47 21.39 8.26
CA THR A 35 13.75 22.43 9.01
C THR A 35 14.12 22.46 10.49
N ARG A 36 14.52 21.30 11.05
CA ARG A 36 15.01 21.13 12.42
C ARG A 36 15.78 19.81 12.50
N GLU A 37 16.79 19.75 13.35
CA GLU A 37 17.40 18.47 13.74
C GLU A 37 16.34 17.54 14.34
N TRP A 38 16.14 16.40 13.70
CA TRP A 38 15.28 15.35 14.24
C TRP A 38 16.02 14.66 15.38
N GLY A 39 15.41 14.67 16.57
CA GLY A 39 15.91 13.87 17.68
C GLY A 39 15.84 12.37 17.38
N SER A 40 16.45 11.56 18.24
CA SER A 40 16.33 10.11 18.17
C SER A 40 14.85 9.69 18.15
N ILE A 41 14.38 9.15 17.03
CA ILE A 41 13.03 8.59 16.92
C ILE A 41 13.06 7.23 17.60
N ILE A 42 12.53 7.16 18.82
CA ILE A 42 12.29 5.87 19.50
C ILE A 42 11.03 5.29 18.87
N VAL A 43 11.21 4.34 17.94
CA VAL A 43 10.09 3.55 17.42
C VAL A 43 9.72 2.53 18.48
N PRO A 44 8.51 2.59 19.08
CA PRO A 44 8.10 1.57 20.02
C PRO A 44 8.03 0.20 19.32
N PRO A 45 8.31 -0.91 20.03
CA PRO A 45 8.17 -2.24 19.46
C PRO A 45 6.74 -2.41 18.92
N ALA A 46 6.60 -3.13 17.81
CA ALA A 46 5.29 -3.42 17.23
C ALA A 46 4.41 -4.08 18.32
N SER A 47 3.20 -3.56 18.53
CA SER A 47 2.28 -4.17 19.49
C SER A 47 1.95 -5.60 19.05
N ALA A 48 1.85 -6.52 20.01
CA ALA A 48 1.54 -7.94 19.76
C ALA A 48 0.23 -8.16 18.99
N HIS A 49 -0.61 -7.13 18.91
CA HIS A 49 -1.93 -7.16 18.29
C HIS A 49 -2.07 -6.22 17.09
N ARG A 50 -0.97 -5.68 16.54
CA ARG A 50 -1.00 -4.78 15.37
C ARG A 50 -1.75 -5.40 14.19
N GLU A 51 -1.66 -6.71 14.02
CA GLU A 51 -2.36 -7.47 12.98
C GLU A 51 -3.85 -7.68 13.25
N LEU A 52 -4.29 -7.53 14.51
CA LEU A 52 -5.71 -7.65 14.90
C LEU A 52 -6.52 -6.38 14.61
N ALA A 53 -5.86 -5.26 14.29
CA ALA A 53 -6.54 -4.02 13.94
C ALA A 53 -7.20 -4.06 12.55
N ALA A 54 -6.76 -4.97 11.67
CA ALA A 54 -7.28 -5.08 10.32
C ALA A 54 -8.41 -6.13 10.25
N PRO A 55 -9.59 -5.79 9.70
CA PRO A 55 -10.65 -6.76 9.50
C PRO A 55 -10.20 -7.87 8.54
N ARG A 56 -10.38 -9.14 8.94
CA ARG A 56 -10.12 -10.29 8.07
C ARG A 56 -11.29 -10.47 7.10
N ARG A 57 -10.98 -10.73 5.82
CA ARG A 57 -12.00 -11.01 4.81
C ARG A 57 -12.76 -12.30 5.18
N ARG A 58 -14.09 -12.23 5.26
CA ARG A 58 -14.98 -13.40 5.51
C ARG A 58 -15.06 -14.37 4.32
N ARG A 59 -14.75 -13.91 3.11
CA ARG A 59 -14.76 -14.69 1.86
C ARG A 59 -13.49 -14.44 1.06
N THR A 60 -13.03 -15.46 0.34
CA THR A 60 -11.88 -15.33 -0.56
C THR A 60 -12.24 -14.46 -1.77
N ARG A 61 -11.23 -13.91 -2.46
CA ARG A 61 -11.46 -13.14 -3.71
C ARG A 61 -12.17 -13.99 -4.77
N ALA A 62 -11.82 -15.26 -4.89
CA ALA A 62 -12.46 -16.20 -5.81
C ALA A 62 -13.95 -16.39 -5.49
N GLN A 63 -14.32 -16.55 -4.21
CA GLN A 63 -15.72 -16.65 -3.79
C GLN A 63 -16.51 -15.37 -4.10
N ASN A 64 -15.93 -14.19 -3.86
CA ASN A 64 -16.58 -12.92 -4.18
C ASN A 64 -16.76 -12.74 -5.69
N LEU A 65 -15.77 -13.14 -6.49
CA LEU A 65 -15.86 -13.09 -7.95
C LEU A 65 -16.97 -14.01 -8.47
N ALA A 66 -17.01 -15.26 -8.01
CA ALA A 66 -18.04 -16.21 -8.39
C ALA A 66 -19.45 -15.73 -8.01
N TYR A 67 -19.61 -15.20 -6.78
CA TYR A 67 -20.87 -14.60 -6.34
C TYR A 67 -21.29 -13.43 -7.25
N ARG A 68 -20.36 -12.51 -7.55
CA ARG A 68 -20.66 -11.35 -8.39
C ARG A 68 -21.06 -11.76 -9.79
N ILE A 69 -20.31 -12.65 -10.44
CA ILE A 69 -20.66 -13.16 -11.78
C ILE A 69 -22.05 -13.83 -11.78
N ALA A 70 -22.35 -14.66 -10.79
CA ALA A 70 -23.65 -15.33 -10.70
C ALA A 70 -24.80 -14.32 -10.52
N HIS A 71 -24.58 -13.29 -9.71
CA HIS A 71 -25.55 -12.21 -9.48
C HIS A 71 -25.80 -11.41 -10.77
N GLU A 72 -24.75 -10.92 -11.43
CA GLU A 72 -24.89 -10.16 -12.69
C GLU A 72 -25.56 -11.01 -13.78
N ARG A 73 -25.21 -12.29 -13.89
CA ARG A 73 -25.89 -13.21 -14.84
C ARG A 73 -27.35 -13.45 -14.49
N ALA A 74 -27.76 -13.37 -13.23
CA ALA A 74 -29.15 -13.47 -12.85
C ALA A 74 -29.92 -12.21 -13.26
N LEU A 75 -29.35 -11.03 -13.03
CA LEU A 75 -29.90 -9.74 -13.48
C LEU A 75 -30.04 -9.71 -14.99
N ASN A 76 -28.95 -9.98 -15.73
CA ASN A 76 -28.99 -9.99 -17.20
C ASN A 76 -30.03 -10.97 -17.76
N ARG A 77 -30.22 -12.13 -17.12
CA ARG A 77 -31.26 -13.09 -17.55
C ARG A 77 -32.67 -12.56 -17.32
N ALA A 78 -32.90 -11.86 -16.20
CA ALA A 78 -34.17 -11.22 -15.93
C ALA A 78 -34.44 -10.08 -16.92
N ASP A 79 -33.41 -9.27 -17.23
CA ASP A 79 -33.51 -8.17 -18.18
C ASP A 79 -33.78 -8.67 -19.60
N ILE A 80 -33.05 -9.68 -20.08
CA ILE A 80 -33.30 -10.31 -21.40
C ILE A 80 -34.69 -10.94 -21.48
N ALA A 81 -35.20 -11.51 -20.37
CA ALA A 81 -36.54 -12.06 -20.34
C ALA A 81 -37.62 -10.98 -20.39
N ALA A 82 -37.35 -9.80 -19.83
CA ALA A 82 -38.27 -8.67 -19.81
C ALA A 82 -38.27 -7.88 -21.13
N ASP A 83 -37.08 -7.66 -21.71
CA ASP A 83 -36.87 -6.92 -22.96
C ASP A 83 -35.84 -7.68 -23.81
N PRO A 84 -36.29 -8.67 -24.61
CA PRO A 84 -35.38 -9.48 -25.41
C PRO A 84 -34.72 -8.60 -26.47
N PRO A 85 -33.39 -8.72 -26.65
CA PRO A 85 -32.68 -7.88 -27.60
C PRO A 85 -33.25 -8.09 -29.02
N PRO A 86 -33.44 -7.02 -29.79
CA PRO A 86 -33.74 -7.16 -31.20
C PRO A 86 -32.51 -7.78 -31.86
N PHE A 87 -32.70 -8.92 -32.51
CA PHE A 87 -31.65 -9.73 -33.15
C PHE A 87 -30.70 -8.90 -34.01
#